data_AF-A0A3G8XZ60-F1
#
_entry.id   AF-A0A3G8XZ60-F1
#
_cell.length_a   1.000
_cell.length_b   1.000
_cell.length_c   1.000
_cell.angle_alpha   90.00
_cell.angle_beta   90.00
_cell.angle_gamma   90.00
#
_symmetry.space_group_name_H-M   'P 1'
#
loop_
_entity.id
_entity.type
_entity.pdbx_description
1 polymer ?
#
loop_
_entity_poly.entity_id
_entity_poly.type
_entity_poly.pdbx_seq_one_letter_code
_entity_poly.pdbx_strand_id
1 'polypeptide(L)'
;MKKLLLTILIAGFFSAHTVSGQDRRSGNTNLRSQSGSNSSLLGSSSSLSPVGTTQRQTNIPRTSEWRTMNNQEKREVVNNMSTKERSIFLQKMKENIVVDDIDVSADKQDEFKALYAEYQANQKQIKEKFLVENNIANLSDEEATRRLNQSFDVGQQLLNNRRTYADKFLKILTPQQVLKLFQTEGKMREKLLDKKNSN
;
A
#
# COMPACT_ATOMS: atom_id res chain seq x y z
N MET A 1 -6.85 -18.77 37.89
CA MET A 1 -5.63 -18.55 37.08
C MET A 1 -5.91 -18.99 35.65
N LYS A 2 -6.26 -18.07 34.74
CA LYS A 2 -6.51 -18.39 33.33
C LYS A 2 -5.21 -18.16 32.54
N LYS A 3 -4.60 -19.24 32.07
CA LYS A 3 -3.43 -19.22 31.18
C LYS A 3 -3.90 -18.78 29.80
N LEU A 4 -3.46 -17.62 29.32
CA LEU A 4 -3.68 -17.18 27.94
C LEU A 4 -2.59 -17.83 27.08
N LEU A 5 -2.98 -18.80 26.26
CA LEU A 5 -2.11 -19.41 25.24
C LEU A 5 -1.85 -18.37 24.15
N LEU A 6 -0.62 -17.88 24.09
CA LEU A 6 -0.12 -17.06 22.99
C LEU A 6 0.35 -17.98 21.86
N THR A 7 -0.56 -18.33 20.96
CA THR A 7 -0.20 -19.06 19.74
C THR A 7 0.45 -18.08 18.76
N ILE A 8 1.78 -18.09 18.70
CA ILE A 8 2.54 -17.42 17.64
C ILE A 8 2.36 -18.26 16.38
N LEU A 9 1.34 -17.95 15.59
CA LEU A 9 1.14 -18.54 14.28
C LEU A 9 2.11 -17.87 13.30
N ILE A 10 3.26 -18.51 13.07
CA ILE A 10 4.13 -18.22 11.93
C ILE A 10 3.43 -18.80 10.70
N ALA A 11 2.47 -18.08 10.12
CA ALA A 11 1.92 -18.43 8.82
C ALA A 11 2.94 -18.06 7.75
N GLY A 12 3.68 -19.08 7.28
CA GLY A 12 4.26 -19.08 5.95
C GLY A 12 3.14 -19.05 4.93
N PHE A 13 2.96 -17.92 4.25
CA PHE A 13 1.97 -17.78 3.18
C PHE A 13 2.61 -18.13 1.84
N PHE A 14 2.54 -19.41 1.48
CA PHE A 14 2.52 -19.88 0.10
C PHE A 14 1.11 -20.43 -0.18
N SER A 15 0.24 -19.61 -0.77
CA SER A 15 -1.01 -20.09 -1.34
C SER A 15 -0.90 -19.99 -2.86
N ALA A 16 -0.56 -21.11 -3.50
CA ALA A 16 -0.84 -21.33 -4.91
C ALA A 16 -2.33 -21.65 -5.03
N HIS A 17 -3.06 -20.92 -5.87
CA HIS A 17 -4.42 -21.28 -6.26
C HIS A 17 -4.47 -21.55 -7.76
N THR A 18 -5.06 -22.71 -8.08
CA THR A 18 -5.44 -23.18 -9.41
C THR A 18 -6.59 -22.36 -9.96
N VAL A 19 -6.46 -21.81 -11.17
CA VAL A 19 -7.56 -21.14 -11.89
C VAL A 19 -8.20 -22.16 -12.85
N SER A 20 -9.47 -22.48 -12.58
CA SER A 20 -10.38 -23.12 -13.53
C SER A 20 -10.84 -22.11 -14.57
N GLY A 21 -10.63 -22.43 -15.85
CA GLY A 21 -11.05 -21.62 -16.98
C GLY A 21 -12.57 -21.49 -17.09
N GLN A 22 -13.04 -20.30 -17.48
CA GLN A 22 -14.40 -20.10 -17.90
C GLN A 22 -14.43 -19.15 -19.12
N ASP A 23 -14.82 -19.74 -20.25
CA ASP A 23 -15.01 -19.08 -21.53
C ASP A 23 -16.01 -17.93 -21.44
N ARG A 24 -15.68 -16.79 -22.04
CA ARG A 24 -16.64 -15.73 -22.33
C ARG A 24 -16.74 -15.43 -23.82
N ARG A 25 -17.91 -15.81 -24.31
CA ARG A 25 -18.50 -15.64 -25.63
C ARG A 25 -18.62 -14.15 -25.99
N SER A 26 -18.13 -13.80 -27.17
CA SER A 26 -18.25 -12.49 -27.82
C SER A 26 -19.70 -12.20 -28.22
N GLY A 27 -20.17 -10.98 -27.93
CA GLY A 27 -21.48 -10.46 -28.32
C GLY A 27 -21.36 -8.98 -28.67
N ASN A 28 -21.54 -8.68 -29.95
CA ASN A 28 -21.44 -7.37 -30.59
C ASN A 28 -22.78 -6.62 -30.52
N THR A 29 -22.78 -5.34 -30.17
CA THR A 29 -23.91 -4.44 -30.44
C THR A 29 -23.42 -3.03 -30.81
N ASN A 30 -23.70 -2.68 -32.06
CA ASN A 30 -23.61 -1.34 -32.64
C ASN A 30 -24.67 -0.41 -32.05
N LEU A 31 -24.30 0.82 -31.67
CA LEU A 31 -25.21 1.95 -31.46
C LEU A 31 -24.57 3.29 -31.86
N ARG A 32 -24.78 3.61 -33.15
CA ARG A 32 -25.23 4.89 -33.72
C ARG A 32 -24.92 6.19 -32.94
N SER A 33 -23.93 6.93 -33.45
CA SER A 33 -23.67 8.35 -33.12
C SER A 33 -24.55 9.29 -33.96
N GLN A 34 -25.26 10.23 -33.32
CA GLN A 34 -25.83 11.40 -33.98
C GLN A 34 -25.00 12.65 -33.66
N SER A 35 -24.67 13.36 -34.73
CA SER A 35 -24.01 14.66 -34.79
C SER A 35 -24.97 15.78 -34.40
N GLY A 36 -24.50 16.71 -33.58
CA GLY A 36 -25.18 17.97 -33.27
C GLY A 36 -24.15 19.07 -33.05
N SER A 37 -23.81 19.77 -34.13
CA SER A 37 -23.02 21.00 -34.13
C SER A 37 -23.82 22.14 -33.52
N ASN A 38 -23.19 23.00 -32.71
CA ASN A 38 -23.55 24.42 -32.63
C ASN A 38 -22.37 25.24 -32.09
N SER A 39 -22.03 26.28 -32.85
CA SER A 39 -20.98 27.26 -32.57
C SER A 39 -21.55 28.67 -32.68
N SER A 40 -21.27 29.53 -31.69
CA SER A 40 -21.03 30.99 -31.74
C SER A 40 -21.07 31.51 -30.29
N LEU A 41 -19.96 31.95 -29.67
CA LEU A 41 -19.11 33.14 -29.85
C LEU A 41 -19.81 34.48 -29.51
N LEU A 42 -19.38 35.06 -28.38
CA LEU A 42 -19.30 36.47 -27.94
C LEU A 42 -18.64 36.39 -26.54
N GLY A 43 -17.59 37.08 -26.11
CA GLY A 43 -16.76 38.17 -26.59
C GLY A 43 -16.25 38.94 -25.35
N SER A 44 -14.93 39.12 -25.24
CA SER A 44 -14.22 40.18 -24.47
C SER A 44 -13.98 40.02 -22.95
N SER A 45 -12.73 39.81 -22.54
CA SER A 45 -11.81 40.91 -22.17
C SER A 45 -10.49 40.38 -21.59
N SER A 46 -9.42 41.02 -22.02
CA SER A 46 -8.02 40.78 -21.68
C SER A 46 -7.68 41.25 -20.27
N SER A 47 -7.01 40.41 -19.48
CA SER A 47 -6.04 40.88 -18.49
C SER A 47 -4.85 39.92 -18.46
N LEU A 48 -3.70 40.44 -18.87
CA LEU A 48 -2.41 39.78 -18.73
C LEU A 48 -2.02 39.88 -17.25
N SER A 49 -1.83 38.73 -16.61
CA SER A 49 -1.21 38.59 -15.30
C SER A 49 -0.15 37.50 -15.39
N PRO A 50 0.96 37.63 -14.64
CA PRO A 50 2.20 36.96 -14.95
C PRO A 50 2.06 35.45 -14.77
N VAL A 51 2.70 34.70 -15.66
CA VAL A 51 2.92 33.26 -15.54
C VAL A 51 3.68 33.00 -14.25
N GLY A 52 2.93 32.86 -13.15
CA GLY A 52 3.35 32.06 -12.03
C GLY A 52 3.40 30.64 -12.55
N THR A 53 4.58 30.02 -12.52
CA THR A 53 4.69 28.58 -12.70
C THR A 53 3.75 27.95 -11.68
N THR A 54 2.57 27.50 -12.13
CA THR A 54 1.61 26.80 -11.28
C THR A 54 2.27 25.47 -10.94
N GLN A 55 3.09 25.48 -9.91
CA GLN A 55 3.58 24.29 -9.26
C GLN A 55 2.32 23.62 -8.73
N ARG A 56 1.81 22.66 -9.50
CA ARG A 56 0.57 21.92 -9.23
C ARG A 56 0.62 21.49 -7.78
N GLN A 57 -0.09 22.23 -6.92
CA GLN A 57 -0.10 21.99 -5.50
C GLN A 57 -0.64 20.58 -5.34
N THR A 58 0.20 19.65 -4.87
CA THR A 58 -0.17 18.25 -4.75
C THR A 58 -1.35 18.18 -3.79
N ASN A 59 -2.56 17.97 -4.30
CA ASN A 59 -3.80 17.98 -3.52
C ASN A 59 -3.95 16.64 -2.76
N ILE A 60 -2.96 16.30 -1.95
CA ILE A 60 -2.96 15.13 -1.08
C ILE A 60 -3.51 15.59 0.27
N PRO A 61 -4.70 15.13 0.70
CA PRO A 61 -5.29 15.58 1.95
C PRO A 61 -4.47 15.12 3.15
N ARG A 62 -4.53 15.89 4.23
CA ARG A 62 -3.99 15.47 5.53
C ARG A 62 -4.84 14.33 6.11
N THR A 63 -4.24 13.53 6.99
CA THR A 63 -4.95 12.41 7.64
C THR A 63 -6.14 12.88 8.48
N SER A 64 -6.05 14.05 9.12
CA SER A 64 -7.17 14.67 9.84
C SER A 64 -8.34 14.98 8.91
N GLU A 65 -8.07 15.62 7.77
CA GLU A 65 -9.06 15.92 6.72
C GLU A 65 -9.68 14.64 6.15
N TRP A 66 -8.86 13.61 5.89
CA TRP A 66 -9.36 12.32 5.41
C TRP A 66 -10.31 11.62 6.39
N ARG A 67 -10.10 11.76 7.70
CA ARG A 67 -10.96 11.13 8.71
C ARG A 67 -12.36 11.73 8.71
N THR A 68 -12.48 13.03 8.46
CA THR A 68 -13.77 13.74 8.47
C THR A 68 -14.54 13.62 7.15
N MET A 69 -13.90 13.21 6.06
CA MET A 69 -14.54 13.05 4.76
C MET A 69 -15.56 11.91 4.71
N ASN A 70 -16.64 12.11 3.96
CA ASN A 70 -17.61 11.08 3.61
C ASN A 70 -17.10 10.16 2.47
N ASN A 71 -17.85 9.10 2.15
CA ASN A 71 -17.44 8.10 1.16
C ASN A 71 -17.38 8.61 -0.29
N GLN A 72 -18.12 9.67 -0.61
CA GLN A 72 -18.08 10.28 -1.94
C GLN A 72 -16.82 11.15 -2.07
N GLU A 73 -16.57 12.03 -1.10
CA GLU A 73 -15.38 12.89 -1.05
C GLU A 73 -14.09 12.06 -1.09
N LYS A 74 -14.02 10.97 -0.31
CA LYS A 74 -12.88 10.04 -0.33
C LYS A 74 -12.64 9.43 -1.70
N ARG A 75 -13.71 9.07 -2.43
CA ARG A 75 -13.61 8.49 -3.78
C ARG A 75 -13.13 9.53 -4.78
N GLU A 76 -13.68 10.73 -4.76
CA GLU A 76 -13.29 11.83 -5.64
C GLU A 76 -11.81 12.19 -5.47
N VAL A 77 -11.36 12.33 -4.22
CA VAL A 77 -9.95 12.62 -3.90
C VAL A 77 -9.02 11.53 -4.44
N VAL A 78 -9.33 10.25 -4.21
CA VAL A 78 -8.50 9.13 -4.68
C VAL A 78 -8.51 9.02 -6.21
N ASN A 79 -9.65 9.29 -6.86
CA ASN A 79 -9.79 9.25 -8.32
C ASN A 79 -8.99 10.36 -9.00
N ASN A 80 -8.87 11.53 -8.36
CA ASN A 80 -8.13 12.68 -8.89
C ASN A 80 -6.61 12.57 -8.70
N MET A 81 -6.12 11.60 -7.91
CA MET A 81 -4.68 11.33 -7.74
C MET A 81 -4.11 10.50 -8.89
N SER A 82 -2.92 10.88 -9.35
CA SER A 82 -2.06 9.98 -10.14
C SER A 82 -1.64 8.75 -9.32
N THR A 83 -1.17 7.70 -10.00
CA THR A 83 -0.65 6.49 -9.33
C THR A 83 0.45 6.82 -8.31
N LYS A 84 1.34 7.76 -8.64
CA LYS A 84 2.42 8.21 -7.75
C LYS A 84 1.88 8.95 -6.53
N GLU A 85 0.95 9.90 -6.72
CA GLU A 85 0.33 10.63 -5.61
C GLU A 85 -0.46 9.71 -4.69
N ARG A 86 -1.20 8.75 -5.26
CA ARG A 86 -1.94 7.74 -4.49
C ARG A 86 -1.01 6.87 -3.65
N SER A 87 0.14 6.46 -4.20
CA SER A 87 1.14 5.70 -3.47
C SER A 87 1.71 6.48 -2.28
N ILE A 88 2.07 7.75 -2.49
CA ILE A 88 2.57 8.64 -1.43
C ILE A 88 1.50 8.87 -0.36
N PHE A 89 0.25 9.12 -0.77
CA PHE A 89 -0.87 9.31 0.14
C PHE A 89 -1.10 8.09 1.04
N LEU A 90 -1.19 6.89 0.46
CA LEU A 90 -1.38 5.65 1.21
C LEU A 90 -0.22 5.40 2.18
N GLN A 91 1.01 5.71 1.78
CA GLN A 91 2.18 5.57 2.64
C GLN A 91 2.08 6.49 3.87
N LYS A 92 1.78 7.78 3.67
CA LYS A 92 1.58 8.75 4.77
C LYS A 92 0.41 8.36 5.69
N MET A 93 -0.68 7.85 5.11
CA MET A 93 -1.83 7.38 5.88
C MET A 93 -1.45 6.21 6.79
N LYS A 94 -0.69 5.23 6.27
CA LYS A 94 -0.20 4.10 7.07
C LYS A 94 0.71 4.58 8.21
N GLU A 95 1.66 5.47 7.92
CA GLU A 95 2.54 6.07 8.93
C GLU A 95 1.75 6.70 10.07
N ASN A 96 0.75 7.54 9.75
CA ASN A 96 -0.05 8.21 10.77
C ASN A 96 -0.97 7.26 11.54
N ILE A 97 -1.51 6.21 10.89
CA ILE A 97 -2.26 5.16 11.59
C ILE A 97 -1.37 4.44 12.58
N VAL A 98 -0.13 4.13 12.20
CA VAL A 98 0.82 3.45 13.09
C VAL A 98 1.23 4.34 14.26
N VAL A 99 1.54 5.62 14.01
CA VAL A 99 1.85 6.61 15.07
C VAL A 99 0.73 6.68 16.10
N ASP A 100 -0.52 6.81 15.65
CA ASP A 100 -1.68 6.90 16.53
C ASP A 100 -1.95 5.58 17.26
N ASP A 101 -1.79 4.43 16.59
CA ASP A 101 -2.07 3.13 17.18
C ASP A 101 -1.03 2.73 18.24
N ILE A 102 0.26 3.04 18.05
CA ILE A 102 1.29 2.68 19.03
C ILE A 102 1.60 3.79 20.04
N ASP A 103 0.84 4.89 20.01
CA ASP A 103 0.93 6.01 20.96
C ASP A 103 2.36 6.58 21.04
N VAL A 104 2.91 6.98 19.89
CA VAL A 104 4.26 7.58 19.83
C VAL A 104 4.20 9.00 20.39
N SER A 105 5.02 9.28 21.41
CA SER A 105 5.14 10.60 22.01
C SER A 105 5.45 11.68 20.98
N ALA A 106 4.83 12.85 21.12
CA ALA A 106 4.89 13.94 20.15
C ALA A 106 6.34 14.37 19.79
N ASP A 107 7.24 14.39 20.78
CA ASP A 107 8.67 14.71 20.63
C ASP A 107 9.47 13.66 19.85
N LYS A 108 8.94 12.44 19.69
CA LYS A 108 9.57 11.30 19.01
C LYS A 108 8.94 10.97 17.66
N GLN A 109 7.85 11.63 17.27
CA GLN A 109 7.11 11.25 16.07
C GLN A 109 7.91 11.42 14.79
N ASP A 110 8.70 12.49 14.65
CA ASP A 110 9.47 12.73 13.43
C ASP A 110 10.61 11.70 13.28
N GLU A 111 11.33 11.44 14.37
CA GLU A 111 12.35 10.39 14.44
C GLU A 111 11.77 9.01 14.15
N PHE A 112 10.61 8.70 14.74
CA PHE A 112 9.88 7.46 14.48
C PHE A 112 9.46 7.33 13.02
N LYS A 113 8.84 8.36 12.42
CA LYS A 113 8.38 8.33 11.02
C LYS A 113 9.55 8.11 10.06
N ALA A 114 10.68 8.78 10.29
CA ALA A 114 11.88 8.58 9.49
C ALA A 114 12.39 7.14 9.56
N LEU A 115 12.52 6.60 10.78
CA LEU A 115 12.96 5.22 10.99
C LEU A 115 11.97 4.18 10.42
N TYR A 116 10.67 4.47 10.53
CA TYR A 116 9.62 3.62 9.99
C TYR A 116 9.61 3.60 8.47
N ALA A 117 9.81 4.74 7.81
CA ALA A 117 9.97 4.83 6.37
C ALA A 117 11.21 4.05 5.88
N GLU A 118 12.35 4.18 6.59
CA GLU A 118 13.57 3.42 6.29
C GLU A 118 13.33 1.90 6.39
N TYR A 119 12.65 1.46 7.45
CA TYR A 119 12.27 0.07 7.64
C TYR A 119 11.36 -0.46 6.53
N GLN A 120 10.33 0.30 6.13
CA GLN A 120 9.43 -0.08 5.02
C GLN A 120 10.18 -0.16 3.69
N ALA A 121 11.08 0.79 3.43
CA ALA A 121 11.89 0.81 2.21
C ALA A 121 12.80 -0.42 2.11
N ASN A 122 13.48 -0.78 3.20
CA ASN A 122 14.31 -1.98 3.24
C ASN A 122 13.49 -3.26 3.07
N GLN A 123 12.31 -3.35 3.69
CA GLN A 123 11.41 -4.48 3.43
C GLN A 123 11.02 -4.58 1.95
N LYS A 124 10.72 -3.44 1.30
CA LYS A 124 10.36 -3.40 -0.11
C LYS A 124 11.51 -3.88 -0.98
N GLN A 125 12.73 -3.39 -0.75
CA GLN A 125 13.92 -3.82 -1.49
C GLN A 125 14.19 -5.32 -1.33
N ILE A 126 14.03 -5.88 -0.12
CA ILE A 126 14.18 -7.32 0.11
C ILE A 126 13.13 -8.10 -0.70
N LYS A 127 11.87 -7.66 -0.68
CA LYS A 127 10.77 -8.31 -1.41
C LYS A 127 10.91 -8.20 -2.92
N GLU A 128 11.45 -7.09 -3.44
CA GLU A 128 11.67 -6.89 -4.87
C GLU A 128 12.71 -7.84 -5.46
N LYS A 129 13.63 -8.37 -4.64
CA LYS A 129 14.53 -9.46 -5.06
C LYS A 129 13.79 -10.77 -5.32
N PHE A 130 12.55 -10.92 -4.85
CA PHE A 130 11.71 -12.08 -5.08
C PHE A 130 10.72 -11.76 -6.21
N LEU A 131 10.98 -12.30 -7.40
CA LEU A 131 10.05 -12.19 -8.52
C LEU A 131 8.85 -13.11 -8.26
N VAL A 132 7.69 -12.51 -7.98
CA VAL A 132 6.42 -13.25 -7.95
C VAL A 132 5.95 -13.44 -9.39
N GLU A 133 6.37 -14.53 -10.01
CA GLU A 133 5.81 -14.94 -11.30
C GLU A 133 4.55 -15.78 -11.09
N ASN A 134 3.49 -15.43 -11.80
CA ASN A 134 2.17 -16.02 -11.61
C ASN A 134 2.01 -17.41 -12.26
N ASN A 135 3.01 -17.90 -13.01
CA ASN A 135 2.91 -19.16 -13.74
C ASN A 135 3.71 -20.29 -13.08
N ILE A 136 3.35 -20.62 -11.84
CA ILE A 136 3.97 -21.69 -11.06
C ILE A 136 3.71 -23.07 -11.71
N ALA A 137 2.57 -23.23 -12.38
CA ALA A 137 2.14 -24.51 -12.96
C ALA A 137 3.01 -24.99 -14.14
N ASN A 138 3.78 -24.10 -14.78
CA ASN A 138 4.61 -24.41 -15.95
C ASN A 138 6.11 -24.47 -15.63
N LEU A 139 6.50 -24.46 -14.36
CA LEU A 139 7.90 -24.53 -13.96
C LEU A 139 8.41 -25.98 -14.05
N SER A 140 9.67 -26.15 -14.45
CA SER A 140 10.35 -27.44 -14.22
C SER A 140 10.59 -27.65 -12.73
N ASP A 141 10.87 -28.90 -12.32
CA ASP A 141 11.15 -29.22 -10.93
C ASP A 141 12.39 -28.48 -10.40
N GLU A 142 13.42 -28.28 -11.23
CA GLU A 142 14.62 -27.51 -10.87
C GLU A 142 14.29 -26.04 -10.66
N GLU A 143 13.46 -25.46 -11.52
CA GLU A 143 13.01 -24.08 -11.42
C GLU A 143 12.15 -23.85 -10.17
N ALA A 144 11.19 -24.76 -9.92
CA ALA A 144 10.36 -24.74 -8.74
C ALA A 144 11.19 -24.88 -7.46
N THR A 145 12.17 -25.79 -7.43
CA THR A 145 13.08 -25.98 -6.30
C THR A 145 13.92 -24.74 -6.04
N ARG A 146 14.46 -24.11 -7.10
CA ARG A 146 15.23 -22.87 -6.96
C ARG A 146 14.39 -21.74 -6.36
N ARG A 147 13.14 -21.60 -6.80
CA ARG A 147 12.21 -20.59 -6.26
C ARG A 147 11.83 -20.87 -4.82
N LEU A 148 11.62 -22.13 -4.47
CA LEU A 148 11.37 -22.53 -3.09
C LEU A 148 12.54 -22.13 -2.19
N ASN A 149 13.78 -22.41 -2.60
CA ASN A 149 14.97 -22.01 -1.85
C ASN A 149 15.10 -20.48 -1.72
N GLN A 150 14.90 -19.76 -2.82
CA GLN A 150 14.91 -18.29 -2.80
C GLN A 150 13.87 -17.72 -1.83
N SER A 151 12.73 -18.39 -1.65
CA SER A 151 11.73 -17.94 -0.68
C SER A 151 12.22 -17.99 0.76
N PHE A 152 12.99 -19.03 1.12
CA PHE A 152 13.58 -19.13 2.44
C PHE A 152 14.61 -18.02 2.68
N ASP A 153 15.44 -17.73 1.68
CA ASP A 153 16.43 -16.65 1.74
C ASP A 153 15.77 -15.27 1.95
N VAL A 154 14.68 -15.01 1.25
CA VAL A 154 13.90 -13.77 1.38
C VAL A 154 13.24 -13.71 2.76
N GLY A 155 12.66 -14.82 3.23
CA GLY A 155 12.10 -14.93 4.57
C GLY A 155 13.14 -14.62 5.65
N GLN A 156 14.35 -15.17 5.51
CA GLN A 156 15.46 -14.92 6.43
C GLN A 156 15.91 -13.46 6.40
N GLN A 157 16.02 -12.84 5.22
CA GLN A 157 16.34 -11.42 5.09
C GLN A 157 15.29 -10.53 5.75
N LEU A 158 14.00 -10.84 5.59
CA LEU A 158 12.91 -10.10 6.23
C LEU A 158 12.94 -10.24 7.76
N LEU A 159 13.24 -11.44 8.27
CA LEU A 159 13.38 -11.67 9.71
C LEU A 159 14.58 -10.92 10.30
N ASN A 160 15.73 -10.96 9.60
CA ASN A 160 16.92 -10.21 10.00
C ASN A 160 16.66 -8.70 10.00
N ASN A 161 16.02 -8.19 8.95
CA ASN A 161 15.59 -6.80 8.87
C ASN A 161 14.70 -6.42 10.07
N ARG A 162 13.71 -7.25 10.40
CA ARG A 162 12.85 -7.03 11.58
C ARG A 162 13.66 -6.96 12.88
N ARG A 163 14.65 -7.84 13.06
CA ARG A 163 15.53 -7.83 14.25
C ARG A 163 16.34 -6.53 14.31
N THR A 164 17.02 -6.17 13.23
CA THR A 164 17.81 -4.94 13.14
C THR A 164 17.00 -3.69 13.47
N TYR A 165 15.78 -3.59 12.94
CA TYR A 165 14.92 -2.44 13.20
C TYR A 165 14.24 -2.48 14.56
N ALA A 166 14.01 -3.66 15.16
CA ALA A 166 13.58 -3.74 16.55
C ALA A 166 14.60 -3.05 17.47
N ASP A 167 15.90 -3.33 17.28
CA ASP A 167 16.97 -2.71 18.06
C ASP A 167 17.03 -1.18 17.87
N LYS A 168 16.75 -0.69 16.65
CA LYS A 168 16.65 0.75 16.38
C LYS A 168 15.40 1.37 17.03
N PHE A 169 14.24 0.74 16.89
CA PHE A 169 12.99 1.25 17.48
C PHE A 169 13.03 1.26 19.00
N LEU A 170 13.68 0.28 19.64
CA LEU A 170 13.86 0.23 21.09
C LEU A 170 14.63 1.42 21.67
N LYS A 171 15.31 2.22 20.84
CA LYS A 171 15.96 3.47 21.28
C LYS A 171 14.97 4.62 21.48
N ILE A 172 13.79 4.55 20.86
CA ILE A 172 12.79 5.63 20.84
C ILE A 172 11.40 5.19 21.28
N LEU A 173 11.16 3.88 21.37
CA LEU A 173 9.92 3.24 21.78
C LEU A 173 10.17 2.24 22.92
N THR A 174 9.15 1.98 23.72
CA THR A 174 9.14 0.86 24.67
C THR A 174 9.04 -0.49 23.96
N PRO A 175 9.49 -1.60 24.58
CA PRO A 175 9.31 -2.94 24.04
C PRO A 175 7.85 -3.28 23.68
N GLN A 176 6.89 -2.81 24.48
CA GLN A 176 5.45 -3.01 24.25
C GLN A 176 4.99 -2.29 22.97
N GLN A 177 5.47 -1.07 22.73
CA GLN A 177 5.17 -0.32 21.51
C GLN A 177 5.81 -0.97 20.28
N VAL A 178 7.05 -1.50 20.40
CA VAL A 178 7.69 -2.25 19.31
C VAL A 178 6.94 -3.54 18.97
N LEU A 179 6.45 -4.27 19.99
CA LEU A 179 5.60 -5.43 19.77
C LEU A 179 4.28 -5.04 19.09
N LYS A 180 3.63 -3.97 19.56
CA LYS A 180 2.37 -3.47 18.99
C LYS A 180 2.55 -3.03 17.54
N LEU A 181 3.63 -2.32 17.23
CA LEU A 181 4.02 -1.93 15.86
C LEU A 181 3.99 -3.13 14.92
N PHE A 182 4.72 -4.19 15.25
CA PHE A 182 4.78 -5.37 14.39
C PHE A 182 3.45 -6.14 14.30
N GLN A 183 2.62 -6.13 15.34
CA GLN A 183 1.28 -6.70 15.29
C GLN A 183 0.36 -5.90 14.36
N THR A 184 0.41 -4.58 14.44
CA THR A 184 -0.41 -3.67 13.64
C THR A 184 -0.06 -3.77 12.16
N GLU A 185 1.23 -3.92 11.83
CA GLU A 185 1.65 -4.21 10.45
C GLU A 185 1.12 -5.53 9.91
N GLY A 186 1.09 -6.58 10.72
CA GLY A 186 0.50 -7.87 10.36
C GLY A 186 -0.98 -7.75 10.01
N LYS A 187 -1.76 -7.11 10.90
CA LYS A 187 -3.19 -6.87 10.71
C LYS A 187 -3.50 -6.01 9.49
N MET A 188 -2.70 -4.97 9.24
CA MET A 188 -2.88 -4.13 8.06
C MET A 188 -2.65 -4.92 6.76
N ARG A 189 -1.70 -5.85 6.76
CA ARG A 189 -1.42 -6.70 5.60
C ARG A 189 -2.58 -7.66 5.30
N GLU A 190 -3.13 -8.29 6.33
CA GLU A 190 -4.27 -9.21 6.23
C GLU A 190 -5.49 -8.52 5.62
N LYS A 191 -5.87 -7.35 6.15
CA LYS A 191 -7.00 -6.55 5.64
C LYS A 191 -6.84 -6.12 4.17
N LEU A 192 -5.61 -5.91 3.71
CA LEU A 192 -5.33 -5.59 2.31
C LEU A 192 -5.48 -6.82 1.40
N LEU A 193 -5.13 -8.01 1.88
CA LEU A 193 -5.26 -9.27 1.13
C LEU A 193 -6.72 -9.70 1.02
N ASP A 194 -7.51 -9.62 2.09
CA ASP A 194 -8.94 -9.97 2.09
C ASP A 194 -9.72 -9.13 1.07
N LYS A 195 -9.38 -7.84 0.96
CA LYS A 195 -10.01 -6.93 -0.01
C LYS A 195 -9.61 -7.22 -1.45
N LYS A 196 -8.41 -7.77 -1.69
CA LYS A 196 -7.95 -8.15 -3.03
C LYS A 196 -8.65 -9.42 -3.53
N ASN A 197 -9.03 -10.33 -2.62
CA ASN A 197 -9.67 -11.61 -2.95
C ASN A 197 -11.20 -11.54 -3.01
N SER A 198 -11.80 -10.42 -2.60
CA SER A 198 -13.26 -10.22 -2.55
C SER A 198 -13.84 -9.47 -3.76
N ASN A 199 -13.05 -9.25 -4.82
CA ASN A 199 -13.43 -8.67 -6.11
C ASN A 199 -13.07 -9.64 -7.23
#